data_AF-A0A818N8P8-F1
#
_entry.id   AF-A0A818N8P8-F1
#
_cell.length_a   1.000
_cell.length_b   1.000
_cell.length_c   1.000
_cell.angle_alpha   90.00
_cell.angle_beta   90.00
_cell.angle_gamma   90.00
#
_symmetry.space_group_name_H-M   'P 1'
#
loop_
_entity.id
_entity.type
_entity.pdbx_description
1 polymer ?
#
loop_
_entity_poly.entity_id
_entity_poly.type
_entity_poly.pdbx_seq_one_letter_code
_entity_poly.pdbx_strand_id
1 'polypeptide(L)'
;MISNRKSCVLLTTGSFNPIHPLHFQNLVRVKKYFESEHQPRWNVLAGYLSPTHDSYVHGKLGELDWIPAKDRCRLCEGAIEHEGPELSSWLRVSRGESEWADGFVDFGPVTENLRDFLNNTLVDEEHVLRYPLCVVYVCGLDHFNKCSYVENMTKQPNMSCAVVYRTGYEEQRITRSIQSSDVIYIPLSKERGKLTDVSSTQIRQHFQNPSASKANIKANIYPIVDEYMRKKYRRK
;
A
#
# COMPACT_ATOMS: atom_id res chain seq x y z
N MET A 1 16.92 7.27 -25.64
CA MET A 1 17.76 6.18 -25.09
C MET A 1 16.87 5.26 -24.29
N ILE A 2 16.88 3.95 -24.57
CA ILE A 2 16.16 2.97 -23.76
C ILE A 2 16.88 2.90 -22.40
N SER A 3 16.17 3.21 -21.32
CA SER A 3 16.70 3.21 -19.97
C SER A 3 17.20 1.82 -19.58
N ASN A 4 18.44 1.70 -19.07
CA ASN A 4 18.97 0.44 -18.49
C ASN A 4 18.38 0.12 -17.10
N ARG A 5 17.42 0.91 -16.62
CA ARG A 5 16.74 0.68 -15.35
C ARG A 5 15.72 -0.45 -15.47
N LYS A 6 15.62 -1.30 -14.45
CA LYS A 6 14.55 -2.29 -14.33
C LYS A 6 13.21 -1.57 -14.12
N SER A 7 12.26 -1.81 -15.00
CA SER A 7 10.90 -1.32 -14.82
C SER A 7 10.19 -2.11 -13.73
N CYS A 8 9.47 -1.39 -12.87
CA CYS A 8 8.72 -2.00 -11.79
C CYS A 8 7.38 -1.32 -11.54
N VAL A 9 6.52 -2.06 -10.86
CA VAL A 9 5.24 -1.61 -10.34
C VAL A 9 5.26 -1.79 -8.82
N LEU A 10 4.76 -0.80 -8.09
CA LEU A 10 4.63 -0.90 -6.64
C LEU A 10 3.25 -1.46 -6.27
N LEU A 11 3.18 -2.32 -5.26
CA LEU A 11 1.93 -2.86 -4.76
C LEU A 11 1.90 -2.75 -3.24
N THR A 12 0.78 -2.31 -2.67
CA THR A 12 0.54 -2.46 -1.24
C THR A 12 -0.87 -2.99 -0.99
N THR A 13 -0.96 -3.98 -0.12
CA THR A 13 -2.23 -4.59 0.30
C THR A 13 -2.62 -4.06 1.67
N GLY A 14 -3.92 -4.02 1.96
CA GLY A 14 -4.34 -3.56 3.27
C GLY A 14 -5.84 -3.52 3.49
N SER A 15 -6.22 -3.39 4.76
CA SER A 15 -7.62 -3.23 5.13
C SER A 15 -8.18 -1.88 4.66
N PHE A 16 -7.37 -0.82 4.55
CA PHE A 16 -7.79 0.55 4.19
C PHE A 16 -9.15 0.95 4.80
N ASN A 17 -9.27 0.82 6.12
CA ASN A 17 -10.55 0.86 6.84
C ASN A 17 -10.59 2.00 7.89
N PRO A 18 -10.59 3.28 7.49
CA PRO A 18 -10.51 3.78 6.11
C PRO A 18 -9.07 4.05 5.63
N ILE A 19 -8.92 4.36 4.33
CA ILE A 19 -7.70 4.95 3.74
C ILE A 19 -7.35 6.29 4.40
N HIS A 20 -6.07 6.64 4.42
CA HIS A 20 -5.53 7.87 5.03
C HIS A 20 -4.12 8.19 4.49
N PRO A 21 -3.59 9.43 4.67
CA PRO A 21 -2.35 9.88 4.02
C PRO A 21 -1.12 8.99 4.19
N LEU A 22 -0.94 8.40 5.38
CA LEU A 22 0.21 7.53 5.63
C LEU A 22 0.28 6.30 4.69
N HIS A 23 -0.85 5.82 4.14
CA HIS A 23 -0.83 4.71 3.17
C HIS A 23 -0.10 5.09 1.87
N PHE A 24 -0.30 6.32 1.37
CA PHE A 24 0.37 6.81 0.17
C PHE A 24 1.85 7.10 0.39
N GLN A 25 2.19 7.61 1.57
CA GLN A 25 3.56 8.02 1.89
C GLN A 25 4.57 6.87 1.74
N ASN A 26 4.17 5.63 2.03
CA ASN A 26 5.05 4.47 1.83
C ASN A 26 5.38 4.27 0.35
N LEU A 27 4.36 4.29 -0.51
CA LEU A 27 4.54 4.16 -1.97
C LEU A 27 5.34 5.33 -2.54
N VAL A 28 5.01 6.57 -2.16
CA VAL A 28 5.72 7.78 -2.61
C VAL A 28 7.18 7.74 -2.19
N ARG A 29 7.48 7.32 -0.96
CA ARG A 29 8.85 7.21 -0.46
C ARG A 29 9.64 6.16 -1.23
N VAL A 30 9.04 5.00 -1.48
CA VAL A 30 9.68 3.93 -2.27
C VAL A 30 9.95 4.43 -3.69
N LYS A 31 8.98 5.08 -4.35
CA LYS A 31 9.16 5.66 -5.69
C LYS A 31 10.31 6.66 -5.72
N LYS A 32 10.33 7.64 -4.80
CA LYS A 32 11.42 8.61 -4.67
C LYS A 32 12.77 7.93 -4.45
N TYR A 33 12.84 6.92 -3.59
CA TYR A 33 14.07 6.18 -3.33
C TYR A 33 14.56 5.44 -4.59
N PHE A 34 13.68 4.73 -5.27
CA PHE A 34 13.97 3.95 -6.49
C PHE A 34 14.36 4.81 -7.69
N GLU A 35 13.83 6.02 -7.79
CA GLU A 35 14.11 6.91 -8.91
C GLU A 35 15.24 7.91 -8.62
N SER A 36 15.70 7.97 -7.37
CA SER A 36 16.85 8.80 -6.98
C SER A 36 18.15 8.37 -7.67
N GLU A 37 19.06 9.31 -7.84
CA GLU A 37 20.39 9.06 -8.43
C GLU A 37 21.25 8.08 -7.61
N HIS A 38 20.89 7.84 -6.35
CA HIS A 38 21.59 6.92 -5.46
C HIS A 38 21.13 5.46 -5.61
N GLN A 39 20.00 5.21 -6.30
CA GLN A 39 19.53 3.88 -6.68
C GLN A 39 19.01 3.87 -8.12
N PRO A 40 19.87 4.15 -9.12
CA PRO A 40 19.44 4.30 -10.52
C PRO A 40 19.07 2.96 -11.17
N ARG A 41 18.72 1.93 -10.40
CA ARG A 41 18.40 0.58 -10.87
C ARG A 41 16.93 0.41 -11.23
N TRP A 42 16.04 1.28 -10.75
CA TRP A 42 14.59 1.09 -10.88
C TRP A 42 13.91 2.26 -11.59
N ASN A 43 12.85 1.93 -12.33
CA ASN A 43 11.94 2.87 -12.96
C ASN A 43 10.52 2.50 -12.54
N VAL A 44 9.82 3.35 -11.79
CA VAL A 44 8.49 3.04 -11.25
C VAL A 44 7.43 3.50 -12.26
N LEU A 45 6.82 2.53 -12.94
CA LEU A 45 5.81 2.81 -13.96
C LEU A 45 4.44 3.10 -13.37
N ALA A 46 4.06 2.37 -12.31
CA ALA A 46 2.76 2.48 -11.67
C ALA A 46 2.84 2.01 -10.21
N GLY A 47 1.80 2.32 -9.45
CA GLY A 47 1.58 1.77 -8.12
C GLY A 47 0.11 1.42 -7.90
N TYR A 48 -0.13 0.37 -7.12
CA TYR A 48 -1.47 -0.13 -6.83
C TYR A 48 -1.73 -0.19 -5.32
N LEU A 49 -2.85 0.40 -4.91
CA LEU A 49 -3.50 0.05 -3.64
C LEU A 49 -4.39 -1.16 -3.91
N SER A 50 -4.22 -2.25 -3.17
CA SER A 50 -5.05 -3.45 -3.27
C SER A 50 -5.85 -3.63 -1.96
N PRO A 51 -7.07 -3.08 -1.87
CA PRO A 51 -7.92 -3.35 -0.71
C PRO A 51 -8.18 -4.83 -0.57
N THR A 52 -8.00 -5.33 0.66
CA THR A 52 -8.15 -6.75 0.95
C THR A 52 -9.59 -7.21 0.95
N HIS A 53 -9.82 -8.52 0.92
CA HIS A 53 -11.16 -9.12 0.90
C HIS A 53 -11.96 -8.85 2.19
N ASP A 54 -13.29 -8.80 2.07
CA ASP A 54 -14.18 -8.47 3.18
C ASP A 54 -14.13 -9.48 4.33
N SER A 55 -13.97 -10.77 4.03
CA SER A 55 -13.84 -11.80 5.07
C SER A 55 -12.66 -11.54 6.02
N TYR A 56 -11.53 -11.05 5.51
CA TYR A 56 -10.37 -10.68 6.33
C TYR A 56 -10.65 -9.44 7.19
N VAL A 57 -11.21 -8.39 6.58
CA VAL A 57 -11.47 -7.14 7.31
C VAL A 57 -12.55 -7.37 8.38
N HIS A 58 -13.58 -8.13 8.06
CA HIS A 58 -14.63 -8.55 8.98
C HIS A 58 -14.04 -9.34 10.16
N GLY A 59 -13.22 -10.37 9.88
CA GLY A 59 -12.57 -11.16 10.93
C GLY A 59 -11.65 -10.32 11.84
N LYS A 60 -11.00 -9.30 11.28
CA LYS A 60 -10.08 -8.42 12.01
C LYS A 60 -10.78 -7.36 12.87
N LEU A 61 -11.90 -6.81 12.41
CA LEU A 61 -12.54 -5.63 13.01
C LEU A 61 -13.89 -5.92 13.67
N GLY A 62 -14.50 -7.08 13.43
CA GLY A 62 -15.85 -7.42 13.87
C GLY A 62 -16.94 -6.70 13.06
N GLU A 63 -18.20 -7.07 13.31
CA GLU A 63 -19.37 -6.73 12.48
C GLU A 63 -19.61 -5.22 12.31
N LEU A 64 -19.26 -4.42 13.31
CA LEU A 64 -19.70 -3.03 13.42
C LEU A 64 -18.74 -2.01 12.79
N ASP A 65 -17.47 -2.37 12.63
CA ASP A 65 -16.39 -1.39 12.36
C ASP A 65 -15.73 -1.53 10.99
N TRP A 66 -16.03 -2.60 10.26
CA TRP A 66 -15.52 -2.78 8.90
C TRP A 66 -16.34 -2.00 7.86
N ILE A 67 -15.69 -1.67 6.75
CA ILE A 67 -16.19 -0.97 5.58
C ILE A 67 -16.17 -2.00 4.44
N PRO A 68 -17.27 -2.18 3.69
CA PRO A 68 -17.30 -3.11 2.56
C PRO A 68 -16.22 -2.83 1.51
N ALA A 69 -15.72 -3.87 0.86
CA ALA A 69 -14.64 -3.83 -0.13
C ALA A 69 -14.91 -2.79 -1.22
N LYS A 70 -16.14 -2.82 -1.76
CA LYS A 70 -16.59 -1.86 -2.77
C LYS A 70 -16.47 -0.41 -2.31
N ASP A 71 -16.82 -0.14 -1.05
CA ASP A 71 -16.74 1.20 -0.49
C ASP A 71 -15.29 1.58 -0.18
N ARG A 72 -14.47 0.65 0.32
CA ARG A 72 -13.03 0.88 0.53
C ARG A 72 -12.31 1.18 -0.79
N CYS A 73 -12.63 0.48 -1.87
CA CYS A 73 -12.09 0.78 -3.20
C CYS A 73 -12.43 2.21 -3.63
N ARG A 74 -13.70 2.61 -3.50
CA ARG A 74 -14.15 3.98 -3.82
C ARG A 74 -13.47 5.05 -2.96
N LEU A 75 -13.31 4.78 -1.66
CA LEU A 75 -12.59 5.67 -0.76
C LEU A 75 -11.13 5.82 -1.17
N CYS A 76 -10.46 4.72 -1.56
CA CYS A 76 -9.10 4.74 -2.08
C CYS A 76 -9.00 5.54 -3.39
N GLU A 77 -9.93 5.34 -4.33
CA GLU A 77 -10.00 6.09 -5.59
C GLU A 77 -10.15 7.60 -5.34
N GLY A 78 -11.13 8.01 -4.55
CA GLY A 78 -11.34 9.42 -4.22
C GLY A 78 -10.20 10.03 -3.41
N ALA A 79 -9.51 9.24 -2.58
CA ALA A 79 -8.31 9.69 -1.87
C ALA A 79 -7.13 9.90 -2.83
N ILE A 80 -6.93 9.03 -3.83
CA ILE A 80 -5.91 9.22 -4.88
C ILE A 80 -6.19 10.49 -5.69
N GLU A 81 -7.44 10.72 -6.09
CA GLU A 81 -7.85 11.91 -6.82
C GLU A 81 -7.61 13.19 -6.00
N HIS A 82 -7.91 13.15 -4.70
CA HIS A 82 -7.71 14.29 -3.80
C HIS A 82 -6.25 14.72 -3.66
N GLU A 83 -5.30 13.77 -3.70
CA GLU A 83 -3.85 14.05 -3.67
C GLU A 83 -3.35 14.73 -4.96
N GLY A 84 -4.19 14.82 -5.99
CA GLY A 84 -3.95 15.62 -7.19
C GLY A 84 -3.28 14.85 -8.33
N PRO A 85 -2.96 15.54 -9.44
CA PRO A 85 -2.48 14.93 -10.68
C PRO A 85 -1.12 14.24 -10.53
N GLU A 86 -0.25 14.71 -9.62
CA GLU A 86 1.04 14.07 -9.37
C GLU A 86 0.85 12.63 -8.90
N LEU A 87 0.03 12.41 -7.85
CA LEU A 87 -0.19 11.07 -7.31
C LEU A 87 -1.09 10.22 -8.21
N SER A 88 -2.17 10.82 -8.73
CA SER A 88 -3.12 10.14 -9.62
C SER A 88 -2.56 9.87 -11.02
N SER A 89 -1.38 10.37 -11.39
CA SER A 89 -0.74 9.99 -12.66
C SER A 89 -0.25 8.55 -12.67
N TRP A 90 0.12 7.99 -11.51
CA TRP A 90 0.78 6.68 -11.41
C TRP A 90 0.17 5.74 -10.38
N LEU A 91 -0.64 6.23 -9.43
CA LEU A 91 -1.36 5.37 -8.50
C LEU A 91 -2.76 5.00 -8.98
N ARG A 92 -3.14 3.73 -8.81
CA ARG A 92 -4.48 3.19 -9.07
C ARG A 92 -4.92 2.26 -7.95
N VAL A 93 -6.22 1.95 -7.92
CA VAL A 93 -6.76 0.87 -7.08
C VAL A 93 -6.80 -0.42 -7.89
N SER A 94 -6.29 -1.50 -7.31
CA SER A 94 -6.49 -2.86 -7.80
C SER A 94 -7.65 -3.50 -7.04
N ARG A 95 -8.67 -3.94 -7.78
CA ARG A 95 -9.88 -4.57 -7.25
C ARG A 95 -9.78 -6.11 -7.18
N GLY A 96 -8.68 -6.67 -7.70
CA GLY A 96 -8.53 -8.13 -7.83
C GLY A 96 -8.64 -8.89 -6.52
N GLU A 97 -8.00 -8.40 -5.46
CA GLU A 97 -8.05 -9.03 -4.13
C GLU A 97 -9.40 -8.83 -3.41
N SER A 98 -10.07 -7.70 -3.65
CA SER A 98 -11.27 -7.30 -2.89
C SER A 98 -12.58 -7.74 -3.52
N GLU A 99 -12.68 -7.71 -4.85
CA GLU A 99 -13.94 -7.87 -5.57
C GLU A 99 -13.97 -9.10 -6.48
N TRP A 100 -12.81 -9.63 -6.90
CA TRP A 100 -12.73 -10.74 -7.87
C TRP A 100 -12.21 -12.05 -7.29
N ALA A 101 -11.64 -12.02 -6.08
CA ALA A 101 -11.27 -13.23 -5.37
C ALA A 101 -12.49 -13.81 -4.62
N ASP A 102 -12.62 -15.14 -4.60
CA ASP A 102 -13.69 -15.85 -3.87
C ASP A 102 -13.55 -15.77 -2.33
N GLY A 103 -12.41 -15.27 -1.85
CA GLY A 103 -12.08 -15.18 -0.43
C GLY A 103 -10.84 -14.36 -0.16
N PHE A 104 -10.38 -14.40 1.10
CA PHE A 104 -9.12 -13.72 1.46
C PHE A 104 -7.94 -14.38 0.77
N VAL A 105 -7.15 -13.55 0.09
CA VAL A 105 -5.89 -13.93 -0.55
C VAL A 105 -4.77 -13.15 0.12
N ASP A 106 -3.72 -13.86 0.53
CA ASP A 106 -2.58 -13.23 1.20
C ASP A 106 -1.73 -12.39 0.20
N PHE A 107 -0.89 -11.49 0.70
CA PHE A 107 -0.16 -10.52 -0.13
C PHE A 107 0.78 -11.18 -1.15
N GLY A 108 1.33 -12.35 -0.85
CA GLY A 108 2.21 -13.11 -1.74
C GLY A 108 1.50 -13.49 -3.04
N PRO A 109 0.43 -14.29 -2.99
CA PRO A 109 -0.38 -14.59 -4.18
C PRO A 109 -1.01 -13.36 -4.85
N VAL A 110 -1.37 -12.30 -4.11
CA VAL A 110 -1.84 -11.04 -4.74
C VAL A 110 -0.73 -10.42 -5.59
N THR A 111 0.50 -10.41 -5.09
CA THR A 111 1.67 -9.89 -5.81
C THR A 111 1.99 -10.76 -7.02
N GLU A 112 1.87 -12.09 -6.88
CA GLU A 112 2.07 -13.07 -7.94
C GLU A 112 1.05 -12.89 -9.07
N ASN A 113 -0.23 -12.82 -8.73
CA ASN A 113 -1.31 -12.61 -9.71
C ASN A 113 -1.15 -11.29 -10.47
N LEU A 114 -0.75 -10.21 -9.79
CA LEU A 114 -0.48 -8.93 -10.45
C LEU A 114 0.72 -9.02 -11.39
N ARG A 115 1.80 -9.70 -10.98
CA ARG A 115 2.98 -9.94 -11.82
C ARG A 115 2.60 -10.68 -13.10
N ASP A 116 1.85 -11.77 -12.96
CA ASP A 116 1.49 -12.61 -14.10
C ASP A 116 0.52 -11.89 -15.03
N PHE A 117 -0.49 -11.21 -14.48
CA PHE A 117 -1.40 -10.39 -15.28
C PHE A 117 -0.65 -9.34 -16.10
N LEU A 118 0.22 -8.55 -15.47
CA LEU A 118 0.93 -7.48 -16.15
C LEU A 118 1.92 -7.99 -17.19
N ASN A 119 2.68 -9.06 -16.87
CA ASN A 119 3.65 -9.61 -17.81
C ASN A 119 2.96 -10.32 -18.98
N ASN A 120 1.87 -11.04 -18.76
CA ASN A 120 1.12 -11.67 -19.85
C ASN A 120 0.42 -10.63 -20.74
N THR A 121 -0.02 -9.51 -20.18
CA THR A 121 -0.69 -8.45 -20.96
C THR A 121 0.30 -7.56 -21.73
N LEU A 122 1.47 -7.25 -21.14
CA LEU A 122 2.36 -6.21 -21.68
C LEU A 122 3.55 -6.75 -22.47
N VAL A 123 3.86 -8.05 -22.35
CA VAL A 123 5.04 -8.64 -22.99
C VAL A 123 4.71 -9.28 -24.35
N ASP A 124 3.45 -9.63 -24.65
CA ASP A 124 3.18 -10.59 -25.74
C ASP A 124 2.36 -10.07 -26.95
N GLU A 125 1.79 -8.85 -26.95
CA GLU A 125 0.99 -8.41 -28.11
C GLU A 125 1.74 -7.49 -29.10
N GLU A 126 2.60 -6.57 -28.65
CA GLU A 126 3.48 -5.75 -29.54
C GLU A 126 4.82 -5.35 -28.85
N HIS A 127 5.20 -6.04 -27.76
CA HIS A 127 6.37 -5.78 -26.89
C HIS A 127 6.52 -4.31 -26.42
N VAL A 128 5.53 -3.81 -25.66
CA VAL A 128 5.59 -2.49 -25.00
C VAL A 128 6.76 -2.40 -24.01
N LEU A 129 7.19 -3.54 -23.45
CA LEU A 129 8.33 -3.64 -22.54
C LEU A 129 9.35 -4.67 -23.02
N ARG A 130 10.63 -4.28 -22.95
CA ARG A 130 11.77 -5.11 -23.37
C ARG A 130 12.07 -6.28 -22.41
N TYR A 131 11.66 -6.16 -21.16
CA TYR A 131 11.92 -7.14 -20.11
C TYR A 131 10.69 -7.28 -19.22
N PRO A 132 10.51 -8.45 -18.56
CA PRO A 132 9.45 -8.63 -17.58
C PRO A 132 9.48 -7.56 -16.49
N LEU A 133 8.29 -7.08 -16.12
CA LEU A 133 8.08 -6.18 -15.01
C LEU A 133 8.29 -6.88 -13.68
N CYS A 134 9.05 -6.23 -12.81
CA CYS A 134 9.08 -6.59 -11.40
C CYS A 134 7.88 -5.98 -10.66
N VAL A 135 7.17 -6.79 -9.88
CA VAL A 135 6.19 -6.28 -8.91
C VAL A 135 6.87 -6.21 -7.55
N VAL A 136 6.90 -5.00 -6.98
CA VAL A 136 7.53 -4.72 -5.69
C VAL A 136 6.45 -4.52 -4.64
N TYR A 137 6.34 -5.49 -3.74
CA TYR A 137 5.44 -5.39 -2.59
C TYR A 137 6.00 -4.40 -1.57
N VAL A 138 5.21 -3.39 -1.20
CA VAL A 138 5.58 -2.32 -0.28
C VAL A 138 4.88 -2.53 1.05
N CYS A 139 5.67 -2.69 2.12
CA CYS A 139 5.16 -2.83 3.47
C CYS A 139 5.99 -2.03 4.49
N GLY A 140 5.38 -1.76 5.65
CA GLY A 140 6.10 -1.24 6.80
C GLY A 140 6.99 -2.31 7.46
N LEU A 141 8.03 -1.88 8.16
CA LEU A 141 8.92 -2.77 8.91
C LEU A 141 8.17 -3.60 9.97
N ASP A 142 7.08 -3.07 10.54
CA ASP A 142 6.24 -3.80 11.48
C ASP A 142 5.54 -5.02 10.87
N HIS A 143 5.10 -4.92 9.61
CA HIS A 143 4.54 -6.05 8.89
C HIS A 143 5.62 -7.06 8.51
N PHE A 144 6.75 -6.59 7.99
CA PHE A 144 7.89 -7.43 7.62
C PHE A 144 8.42 -8.28 8.79
N ASN A 145 8.55 -7.67 9.98
CA ASN A 145 9.02 -8.37 11.17
C ASN A 145 8.04 -9.46 11.64
N LYS A 146 6.74 -9.30 11.39
CA LYS A 146 5.69 -10.25 11.79
C LYS A 146 5.42 -11.33 10.75
N CYS A 147 5.78 -11.12 9.49
CA CYS A 147 5.34 -11.97 8.39
C CYS A 147 6.48 -12.76 7.75
N SER A 148 6.58 -14.06 8.07
CA SER A 148 7.64 -14.93 7.54
C SER A 148 7.62 -15.08 6.02
N TYR A 149 6.43 -14.98 5.42
CA TYR A 149 6.16 -15.28 4.01
C TYR A 149 6.77 -14.29 3.01
N VAL A 150 7.20 -13.10 3.45
CA VAL A 150 7.86 -12.12 2.58
C VAL A 150 9.09 -12.73 1.90
N GLU A 151 9.86 -13.55 2.62
CA GLU A 151 11.06 -14.18 2.07
C GLU A 151 10.75 -15.14 0.92
N ASN A 152 9.70 -15.96 1.08
CA ASN A 152 9.28 -16.93 0.05
C ASN A 152 8.78 -16.21 -1.19
N MET A 153 8.01 -15.13 -1.01
CA MET A 153 7.55 -14.29 -2.11
C MET A 153 8.73 -13.69 -2.89
N THR A 154 9.76 -13.18 -2.21
CA THR A 154 10.93 -12.57 -2.88
C THR A 154 11.86 -13.56 -3.58
N LYS A 155 11.71 -14.87 -3.36
CA LYS A 155 12.46 -15.90 -4.10
C LYS A 155 11.88 -16.16 -5.49
N GLN A 156 10.65 -15.72 -5.74
CA GLN A 156 10.02 -15.87 -7.04
C GLN A 156 10.58 -14.86 -8.05
N PRO A 157 10.69 -15.23 -9.34
CA PRO A 157 11.19 -14.32 -10.37
C PRO A 157 10.29 -13.09 -10.51
N ASN A 158 10.92 -11.93 -10.77
CA ASN A 158 10.24 -10.65 -10.99
C ASN A 158 9.34 -10.20 -9.82
N MET A 159 9.70 -10.59 -8.60
CA MET A 159 9.06 -10.12 -7.38
C MET A 159 10.13 -9.60 -6.42
N SER A 160 9.83 -8.50 -5.75
CA SER A 160 10.70 -7.94 -4.72
C SER A 160 9.85 -7.35 -3.59
N CYS A 161 10.49 -7.00 -2.48
CA CYS A 161 9.84 -6.32 -1.37
C CYS A 161 10.60 -5.05 -1.00
N ALA A 162 9.88 -3.94 -0.87
CA ALA A 162 10.41 -2.70 -0.30
C ALA A 162 9.87 -2.51 1.12
N VAL A 163 10.78 -2.49 2.09
CA VAL A 163 10.47 -2.42 3.52
C VAL A 163 10.73 -1.00 4.02
N VAL A 164 9.67 -0.29 4.40
CA VAL A 164 9.76 1.10 4.86
C VAL A 164 9.96 1.16 6.38
N TYR A 165 11.06 1.76 6.83
CA TYR A 165 11.32 1.99 8.25
C TYR A 165 10.26 2.91 8.90
N ARG A 166 10.04 2.76 10.21
CA ARG A 166 9.11 3.58 10.99
C ARG A 166 9.77 4.26 12.19
N THR A 167 9.16 5.35 12.65
CA THR A 167 9.66 6.18 13.75
C THR A 167 9.44 5.46 15.08
N GLY A 168 10.52 5.13 15.79
CA GLY A 168 10.48 4.44 17.09
C GLY A 168 11.63 3.43 17.21
N TYR A 169 12.24 3.31 18.39
CA TYR A 169 13.49 2.54 18.56
C TYR A 169 13.30 1.02 18.33
N GLU A 170 12.14 0.46 18.70
CA GLU A 170 11.81 -0.95 18.45
C GLU A 170 11.45 -1.23 16.98
N GLU A 171 10.79 -0.26 16.31
CA GLU A 171 10.38 -0.34 14.91
C GLU A 171 11.51 0.04 13.92
N GLN A 172 12.71 0.29 14.43
CA GLN A 172 13.94 0.51 13.65
C GLN A 172 14.83 -0.72 13.57
N ARG A 173 14.55 -1.77 14.36
CA ARG A 173 15.36 -2.98 14.37
C ARG A 173 14.76 -4.02 13.42
N ILE A 174 15.54 -4.40 12.41
CA ILE A 174 15.28 -5.61 11.64
C ILE A 174 15.53 -6.78 12.60
N THR A 175 14.47 -7.51 12.97
CA THR A 175 14.60 -8.69 13.84
C THR A 175 14.85 -9.97 13.05
N ARG A 176 14.75 -9.89 11.71
CA ARG A 176 14.88 -11.02 10.79
C ARG A 176 15.99 -10.75 9.79
N SER A 177 17.10 -11.46 9.92
CA SER A 177 18.18 -11.41 8.94
C SER A 177 17.72 -12.08 7.64
N ILE A 178 17.43 -11.29 6.61
CA ILE A 178 17.20 -11.80 5.26
C ILE A 178 18.35 -11.31 4.38
N GLN A 179 19.18 -12.25 3.90
CA GLN A 179 20.28 -11.97 2.97
C GLN A 179 19.81 -12.08 1.51
N SER A 180 18.65 -11.49 1.19
CA SER A 180 18.14 -11.43 -0.19
C SER A 180 18.34 -10.04 -0.76
N SER A 181 18.90 -9.97 -1.97
CA SER A 181 18.99 -8.72 -2.74
C SER A 181 17.63 -8.16 -3.18
N ASP A 182 16.57 -8.99 -3.09
CA ASP A 182 15.21 -8.65 -3.50
C ASP A 182 14.37 -8.10 -2.33
N VAL A 183 14.95 -8.00 -1.13
CA VAL A 183 14.42 -7.22 -0.02
C VAL A 183 15.19 -5.90 0.08
N ILE A 184 14.50 -4.80 -0.18
CA ILE A 184 15.09 -3.46 -0.26
C ILE A 184 14.60 -2.62 0.91
N TYR A 185 15.51 -2.23 1.78
CA TYR A 185 15.18 -1.43 2.96
C TYR A 185 15.19 0.07 2.63
N ILE A 186 14.05 0.73 2.86
CA ILE A 186 13.83 2.14 2.52
C ILE A 186 13.99 2.98 3.80
N PRO A 187 15.09 3.74 3.94
CA PRO A 187 15.37 4.49 5.15
C PRO A 187 14.32 5.58 5.40
N LEU A 188 14.17 5.96 6.66
CA LEU A 188 13.42 7.16 7.01
C LEU A 188 14.20 8.39 6.53
N SER A 189 13.69 9.08 5.51
CA SER A 189 14.06 10.46 5.24
C SER A 189 13.57 11.35 6.39
N LYS A 190 14.24 12.49 6.64
CA LYS A 190 13.82 13.51 7.63
C LYS A 190 12.41 14.09 7.35
N GLU A 191 11.74 13.69 6.27
CA GLU A 191 10.51 14.27 5.73
C GLU A 191 9.23 13.84 6.45
N ARG A 192 9.22 12.74 7.23
CA ARG A 192 8.01 12.28 7.94
C ARG A 192 7.61 13.20 9.11
N GLY A 193 8.50 14.08 9.56
CA GLY A 193 8.27 14.98 10.70
C GLY A 193 7.17 16.05 10.50
N LYS A 194 6.55 16.15 9.31
CA LYS A 194 5.51 17.15 9.01
C LYS A 194 4.07 16.62 9.14
N LEU A 195 3.85 15.31 9.16
CA LEU A 195 2.51 14.72 9.22
C LEU A 195 2.34 13.94 10.51
N THR A 196 1.20 14.11 11.15
CA THR A 196 0.83 13.36 12.35
C THR A 196 0.52 11.92 11.96
N ASP A 197 1.17 10.95 12.60
CA ASP A 197 0.90 9.53 12.40
C ASP A 197 -0.50 9.19 12.95
N VAL A 198 -1.50 9.23 12.06
CA VAL A 198 -2.89 8.84 12.35
C VAL A 198 -3.16 7.51 11.67
N SER A 199 -3.51 6.50 12.47
CA SER A 199 -3.92 5.18 11.99
C SER A 199 -5.42 5.12 11.67
N SER A 200 -5.83 4.18 10.81
CA SER A 200 -7.24 3.89 10.56
C SER A 200 -8.04 3.62 11.84
N THR A 201 -7.43 3.00 12.86
CA THR A 201 -8.07 2.75 14.16
C THR A 201 -8.40 4.06 14.88
N GLN A 202 -7.47 5.02 14.90
CA GLN A 202 -7.73 6.33 15.49
C GLN A 202 -8.80 7.11 14.72
N ILE A 203 -8.85 6.97 13.38
CA ILE A 203 -9.92 7.57 12.57
C ILE A 203 -11.27 6.96 12.94
N ARG A 204 -11.39 5.63 13.04
CA ARG A 204 -12.65 5.00 13.48
C ARG A 204 -13.07 5.46 14.87
N GLN A 205 -12.14 5.47 15.82
CA GLN A 205 -12.39 5.95 17.19
C GLN A 205 -12.86 7.41 17.21
N HIS A 206 -12.33 8.27 16.34
CA HIS A 206 -12.78 9.66 16.22
C HIS A 206 -14.28 9.75 15.87
N PHE A 207 -14.78 8.92 14.96
CA PHE A 207 -16.19 8.93 14.57
C PHE A 207 -17.10 8.18 15.55
N GLN A 208 -16.58 7.19 16.27
CA GLN A 208 -17.31 6.48 17.33
C GLN A 208 -17.49 7.33 18.58
N ASN A 209 -16.43 8.03 19.00
CA ASN A 209 -16.40 8.82 20.22
C ASN A 209 -15.59 10.11 20.01
N PRO A 210 -16.22 11.16 19.44
CA PRO A 210 -15.53 12.41 19.12
C PRO A 210 -14.89 13.11 20.32
N SER A 211 -15.45 12.95 21.53
CA SER A 211 -14.93 13.58 22.76
C SER A 211 -13.65 12.93 23.29
N ALA A 212 -13.33 11.71 22.87
CA ALA A 212 -12.09 11.00 23.21
C ALA A 212 -10.98 11.16 22.16
N SER A 213 -11.24 11.90 21.08
CA SER A 213 -10.31 12.04 19.95
C SER A 213 -9.10 12.92 20.30
N LYS A 214 -7.91 12.51 19.84
CA LYS A 214 -6.73 13.39 19.83
C LYS A 214 -7.01 14.65 19.00
N ALA A 215 -6.40 15.77 19.39
CA ALA A 215 -6.37 16.98 18.58
C ALA A 215 -5.74 16.68 17.20
N ASN A 216 -6.24 17.34 16.15
CA ASN A 216 -5.74 17.30 14.76
C ASN A 216 -5.97 16.02 13.92
N ILE A 217 -6.81 15.07 14.35
CA ILE A 217 -7.17 13.91 13.49
C ILE A 217 -7.80 14.34 12.15
N LYS A 218 -8.63 15.41 12.15
CA LYS A 218 -9.31 15.90 10.96
C LYS A 218 -8.37 16.26 9.80
N ALA A 219 -7.15 16.72 10.09
CA ALA A 219 -6.16 17.05 9.06
C ALA A 219 -5.64 15.82 8.29
N ASN A 220 -5.91 14.61 8.78
CA ASN A 220 -5.49 13.35 8.18
C ASN A 220 -6.66 12.51 7.65
N ILE A 221 -7.82 13.13 7.45
CA ILE A 221 -9.02 12.48 6.92
C ILE A 221 -9.38 13.15 5.59
N TYR A 222 -9.43 12.36 4.53
CA TYR A 222 -9.89 12.85 3.21
C TYR A 222 -11.36 13.26 3.26
N PRO A 223 -11.79 14.28 2.49
CA PRO A 223 -13.19 14.70 2.46
C PRO A 223 -14.17 13.55 2.18
N ILE A 224 -13.86 12.68 1.21
CA ILE A 224 -14.68 11.50 0.87
C ILE A 224 -14.77 10.50 2.03
N VAL A 225 -13.67 10.35 2.79
CA VAL A 225 -13.62 9.50 3.99
C VAL A 225 -14.44 10.13 5.11
N ASP A 226 -14.31 11.43 5.35
CA ASP A 226 -15.09 12.15 6.36
C ASP A 226 -16.59 12.02 6.10
N GLU A 227 -17.03 12.25 4.86
CA GLU A 227 -18.42 12.10 4.45
C GLU A 227 -18.95 10.68 4.71
N TYR A 228 -18.21 9.66 4.23
CA TYR A 228 -18.58 8.27 4.42
C TYR A 228 -18.69 7.90 5.89
N MET A 229 -17.69 8.28 6.69
CA MET A 229 -17.61 7.93 8.10
C MET A 229 -18.69 8.62 8.93
N ARG A 230 -19.02 9.89 8.64
CA ARG A 230 -20.18 10.56 9.24
C ARG A 230 -21.47 9.80 8.97
N LYS A 231 -21.69 9.35 7.73
CA LYS A 231 -22.89 8.59 7.38
C LYS A 231 -22.95 7.23 8.08
N LYS A 232 -21.82 6.52 8.18
CA LYS A 232 -21.72 5.22 8.85
C LYS A 232 -22.01 5.33 10.35
N TYR A 233 -21.44 6.31 11.04
CA TYR A 233 -21.54 6.43 12.50
C TYR A 233 -22.69 7.31 13.01
N ARG A 234 -23.33 8.12 12.16
CA ARG A 234 -24.57 8.86 12.51
C ARG A 234 -25.81 7.96 12.59
N ARG A 235 -25.73 6.73 12.08
CA ARG A 235 -26.84 5.75 12.06
C ARG A 235 -26.85 4.81 13.27
N LYS A 236 -26.15 5.16 14.35
CA LYS A 236 -26.16 4.45 15.64
C LYS A 236 -26.71 5.34 16.73
#